data_AF-A0A812VY17-F1
#
_entry.id   AF-A0A812VY17-F1
#
_cell.length_a   1.000
_cell.length_b   1.000
_cell.length_c   1.000
_cell.angle_alpha   90.00
_cell.angle_beta   90.00
_cell.angle_gamma   90.00
#
_symmetry.space_group_name_H-M   'P 1'
#
loop_
_entity.id
_entity.type
_entity.pdbx_description
1 polymer ?
#
loop_
_entity_poly.entity_id
_entity_poly.type
_entity_poly.pdbx_seq_one_letter_code
_entity_poly.pdbx_strand_id
1 'polypeptide(L)'
;MARNSPLQEGEWVFEVGQAVEGAFDPYSDIMRASSSNPIFLRKDTPEHFQWRIRNLPYPADVYSVSVDHEKQEIVVRTSNKKYFKRIQVPDLPRHDLKFKDELLSWKHQHSTLIISYRKPPEILKGEQEALREAERSAVKM
;
A
#
# COMPACT_ATOMS: atom_id res chain seq x y z
N MET A 1 43.20 31.75 -12.44
CA MET A 1 41.96 32.43 -12.89
C MET A 1 40.94 31.35 -13.26
N ALA A 2 39.70 31.55 -12.83
CA ALA A 2 38.68 30.54 -12.56
C ALA A 2 38.16 29.81 -13.81
N ARG A 3 37.94 28.49 -13.67
CA ARG A 3 37.03 27.72 -14.55
C ARG A 3 35.70 27.60 -13.83
N ASN A 4 34.74 28.46 -14.18
CA ASN A 4 33.37 28.33 -13.71
C ASN A 4 32.59 27.51 -14.75
N SER A 5 32.32 26.25 -14.46
CA SER A 5 31.28 25.48 -15.16
C SER A 5 30.02 25.58 -14.31
N PRO A 6 28.93 26.20 -14.79
CA PRO A 6 27.64 26.05 -14.14
C PRO A 6 27.05 24.74 -14.66
N LEU A 7 27.38 23.62 -14.01
CA LEU A 7 26.42 22.52 -13.98
C LEU A 7 25.25 23.08 -13.18
N GLN A 8 24.20 23.53 -13.87
CA GLN A 8 22.92 23.80 -13.23
C GLN A 8 22.47 22.47 -12.65
N GLU A 9 22.52 22.34 -11.32
CA GLU A 9 21.82 21.29 -10.62
C GLU A 9 20.33 21.50 -10.92
N GLY A 10 19.75 20.60 -11.72
CA GLY A 10 18.31 20.62 -11.98
C GLY A 10 17.58 20.58 -10.64
N GLU A 11 16.50 21.36 -10.53
CA GLU A 11 15.67 21.39 -9.33
C GLU A 11 15.16 19.97 -9.06
N TRP A 12 15.66 19.35 -7.99
CA TRP A 12 15.23 18.01 -7.59
C TRP A 12 13.80 18.07 -7.07
N VAL A 13 12.81 17.73 -7.92
CA VAL A 13 11.39 17.85 -7.55
C VAL A 13 10.92 16.65 -6.69
N PHE A 14 11.56 15.49 -6.82
CA PHE A 14 11.29 14.34 -5.93
C PHE A 14 12.44 13.35 -5.94
N GLU A 15 12.83 12.86 -4.76
CA GLU A 15 13.99 11.98 -4.60
C GLU A 15 13.59 10.49 -4.58
N VAL A 16 12.51 10.14 -3.86
CA VAL A 16 11.99 8.76 -3.78
C VAL A 16 10.47 8.78 -3.51
N GLY A 17 9.69 8.00 -4.26
CA GLY A 17 8.25 7.81 -4.03
C GLY A 17 7.35 8.18 -5.22
N GLN A 18 6.05 8.26 -4.97
CA GLN A 18 5.09 8.72 -5.97
C GLN A 18 5.11 10.25 -6.00
N ALA A 19 5.36 10.84 -7.17
CA ALA A 19 5.25 12.28 -7.36
C ALA A 19 3.86 12.76 -6.93
N VAL A 20 3.80 13.85 -6.16
CA VAL A 20 2.54 14.53 -5.88
C VAL A 20 2.05 15.03 -7.23
N GLU A 21 0.93 14.50 -7.73
CA GLU A 21 0.34 15.00 -8.97
C GLU A 21 0.05 16.49 -8.77
N GLY A 22 0.78 17.33 -9.50
CA GLY A 22 0.61 18.77 -9.47
C GLY A 22 -0.77 19.18 -9.98
N ALA A 23 -1.11 20.45 -9.81
CA ALA A 23 -2.28 21.02 -10.48
C ALA A 23 -2.14 20.85 -12.00
N PHE A 24 -3.26 20.60 -12.69
CA PHE A 24 -3.29 20.43 -14.14
C PHE A 24 -2.69 21.65 -14.84
N ASP A 25 -1.67 21.43 -15.68
CA ASP A 25 -1.11 22.45 -16.55
C ASP A 25 -1.51 22.16 -18.01
N PRO A 26 -2.44 22.94 -18.61
CA PRO A 26 -2.89 22.74 -19.99
C PRO A 26 -1.79 22.77 -21.06
N TYR A 27 -0.62 23.35 -20.76
CA TYR A 27 0.49 23.47 -21.70
C TYR A 27 1.47 22.29 -21.65
N SER A 28 1.58 21.60 -20.52
CA SER A 28 2.49 20.46 -20.33
C SER A 28 1.77 19.12 -20.17
N ASP A 29 0.54 19.10 -19.65
CA ASP A 29 -0.28 17.90 -19.42
C ASP A 29 -1.14 17.53 -20.64
N ILE A 30 -0.50 17.17 -21.75
CA ILE A 30 -1.17 16.66 -22.97
C ILE A 30 -1.85 15.29 -22.78
N MET A 31 -1.38 14.49 -21.82
CA MET A 31 -2.00 13.21 -21.43
C MET A 31 -1.87 13.00 -19.93
N ARG A 32 -2.97 12.64 -19.26
CA ARG A 32 -3.00 12.34 -17.82
C ARG A 32 -3.77 11.07 -17.54
N ALA A 33 -3.31 10.29 -16.56
CA ALA A 33 -4.06 9.15 -16.05
C ALA A 33 -5.44 9.60 -15.54
N SER A 34 -6.48 8.81 -15.81
CA SER A 34 -7.81 9.14 -15.30
C SER A 34 -7.80 9.13 -13.77
N SER A 35 -8.30 10.20 -13.16
CA SER A 35 -8.55 10.28 -11.72
C SER A 35 -9.59 9.26 -11.24
N SER A 36 -10.32 8.62 -12.16
CA SER A 36 -11.25 7.53 -11.87
C SER A 36 -10.61 6.14 -11.80
N ASN A 37 -9.33 6.00 -12.14
CA ASN A 37 -8.66 4.71 -12.13
C ASN A 37 -8.46 4.24 -10.67
N PRO A 38 -8.71 2.95 -10.36
CA PRO A 38 -8.48 2.42 -9.03
C PRO A 38 -7.02 2.58 -8.59
N ILE A 39 -6.79 3.14 -7.39
CA ILE A 39 -5.44 3.35 -6.85
C ILE A 39 -5.25 2.44 -5.63
N PHE A 40 -4.28 1.52 -5.71
CA PHE A 40 -3.95 0.56 -4.67
C PHE A 40 -2.76 1.03 -3.84
N LEU A 41 -2.92 1.13 -2.52
CA LEU A 41 -1.86 1.47 -1.57
C LEU A 41 -1.83 0.49 -0.39
N ARG A 42 -0.63 0.20 0.12
CA ARG A 42 -0.42 -0.42 1.45
C ARG A 42 -0.12 0.70 2.46
N LYS A 43 -0.82 0.69 3.59
CA LYS A 43 -0.65 1.61 4.72
C LYS A 43 -0.84 0.84 6.02
N ASP A 44 0.20 0.12 6.42
CA ASP A 44 0.14 -0.71 7.61
C ASP A 44 0.00 0.13 8.88
N THR A 45 -0.55 -0.50 9.89
CA THR A 45 -0.63 0.01 11.27
C THR A 45 0.19 -0.90 12.17
N PRO A 46 0.45 -0.51 13.43
CA PRO A 46 1.15 -1.39 14.37
C PRO A 46 0.49 -2.77 14.48
N GLU A 47 -0.84 -2.84 14.43
CA GLU A 47 -1.59 -4.09 14.68
C GLU A 47 -2.09 -4.81 13.42
N HIS A 48 -2.17 -4.12 12.28
CA HIS A 48 -2.77 -4.65 11.06
C HIS A 48 -1.92 -4.34 9.83
N PHE A 49 -1.78 -5.33 8.95
CA PHE A 49 -1.49 -5.04 7.56
C PHE A 49 -2.74 -4.42 6.94
N GLN A 50 -2.60 -3.27 6.29
CA GLN A 50 -3.76 -2.56 5.75
C GLN A 50 -3.50 -2.08 4.32
N TRP A 51 -4.50 -2.30 3.47
CA TRP A 51 -4.52 -1.83 2.09
C TRP A 51 -5.72 -0.94 1.86
N ARG A 52 -5.54 0.03 0.96
CA ARG A 52 -6.59 0.93 0.51
C ARG A 52 -6.66 0.89 -1.00
N ILE A 53 -7.86 0.65 -1.51
CA ILE A 53 -8.16 0.74 -2.93
C ILE A 53 -9.12 1.90 -3.12
N ARG A 54 -8.59 3.02 -3.59
CA ARG A 54 -9.35 4.25 -3.86
C ARG A 54 -10.01 4.20 -5.23
N ASN A 55 -10.91 5.14 -5.49
CA ASN A 55 -11.64 5.31 -6.75
C ASN A 55 -12.46 4.07 -7.11
N LEU A 56 -13.08 3.47 -6.09
CA LEU A 56 -13.98 2.33 -6.20
C LEU A 56 -15.43 2.83 -6.01
N PRO A 57 -16.16 3.13 -7.10
CA PRO A 57 -17.40 3.91 -7.04
C PRO A 57 -18.65 3.08 -6.71
N TYR A 58 -18.54 1.74 -6.72
CA TYR A 58 -19.68 0.88 -6.46
C TYR A 58 -20.00 0.87 -4.95
N PRO A 59 -21.23 0.51 -4.55
CA PRO A 59 -21.58 0.32 -3.15
C PRO A 59 -20.89 -0.94 -2.56
N ALA A 60 -20.87 -1.03 -1.23
CA ALA A 60 -20.13 -2.05 -0.49
C ALA A 60 -20.54 -3.50 -0.85
N ASP A 61 -21.82 -3.74 -1.09
CA ASP A 61 -22.43 -5.03 -1.43
C ASP A 61 -21.96 -5.60 -2.79
N VAL A 62 -21.42 -4.75 -3.67
CA VAL A 62 -20.83 -5.18 -4.95
C VAL A 62 -19.47 -5.83 -4.75
N TYR A 63 -18.76 -5.51 -3.66
CA TYR A 63 -17.42 -6.00 -3.38
C TYR A 63 -17.44 -7.31 -2.59
N SER A 64 -16.47 -8.17 -2.91
CA SER A 64 -16.17 -9.39 -2.16
C SER A 64 -14.67 -9.40 -1.90
N VAL A 65 -14.30 -9.54 -0.63
CA VAL A 65 -12.91 -9.70 -0.19
C VAL A 65 -12.82 -11.01 0.59
N SER A 66 -11.94 -11.91 0.16
CA SER A 66 -11.78 -13.24 0.76
C SER A 66 -10.33 -13.70 0.66
N VAL A 67 -9.94 -14.71 1.44
CA VAL A 67 -8.65 -15.38 1.29
C VAL A 67 -8.78 -16.50 0.25
N ASP A 68 -7.81 -16.59 -0.64
CA ASP A 68 -7.53 -17.78 -1.45
C ASP A 68 -6.49 -18.63 -0.71
N HIS A 69 -6.96 -19.70 -0.07
CA HIS A 69 -6.12 -20.58 0.76
C HIS A 69 -5.16 -21.45 -0.05
N GLU A 70 -5.42 -21.69 -1.34
CA GLU A 70 -4.51 -22.45 -2.19
C GLU A 70 -3.27 -21.63 -2.53
N LYS A 71 -3.49 -20.36 -2.91
CA LYS A 71 -2.38 -19.48 -3.31
C LYS A 71 -1.85 -18.60 -2.17
N GLN A 72 -2.49 -18.62 -1.00
CA GLN A 72 -2.17 -17.78 0.16
C GLN A 72 -2.16 -16.29 -0.23
N GLU A 73 -3.30 -15.80 -0.74
CA GLU A 73 -3.46 -14.40 -1.15
C GLU A 73 -4.85 -13.87 -0.78
N ILE A 74 -4.97 -12.57 -0.54
CA ILE A 74 -6.27 -11.92 -0.42
C ILE A 74 -6.80 -11.59 -1.82
N VAL A 75 -8.03 -11.99 -2.12
CA VAL A 75 -8.70 -11.75 -3.38
C VAL A 75 -9.79 -10.70 -3.18
N VAL A 76 -9.70 -9.62 -3.96
CA VAL A 76 -10.73 -8.60 -4.08
C VAL A 76 -11.40 -8.76 -5.43
N ARG A 77 -12.72 -8.86 -5.46
CA ARG A 77 -13.50 -8.94 -6.70
C ARG A 77 -14.82 -8.19 -6.57
N THR A 78 -15.46 -7.97 -7.71
CA THR A 78 -16.77 -7.33 -7.81
C THR A 78 -17.77 -8.26 -8.49
N SER A 79 -19.05 -8.20 -8.11
CA SER A 79 -20.11 -9.02 -8.72
C SER A 79 -20.33 -8.70 -10.20
N ASN A 80 -20.15 -7.44 -10.60
CA ASN A 80 -20.22 -6.97 -11.98
C ASN A 80 -18.95 -7.23 -12.81
N LYS A 81 -17.93 -7.90 -12.23
CA LYS A 81 -16.65 -8.24 -12.87
C LYS A 81 -15.84 -7.03 -13.36
N LYS A 82 -16.08 -5.83 -12.83
CA LYS A 82 -15.35 -4.61 -13.22
C LYS A 82 -14.01 -4.43 -12.51
N TYR A 83 -13.82 -5.13 -11.40
CA TYR A 83 -12.60 -5.07 -10.61
C TYR A 83 -12.22 -6.44 -10.07
N PHE A 84 -10.93 -6.77 -10.17
CA PHE A 84 -10.29 -7.96 -9.61
C PHE A 84 -8.85 -7.62 -9.21
N LYS A 85 -8.44 -8.00 -8.00
CA LYS A 85 -7.08 -7.81 -7.49
C LYS A 85 -6.71 -8.97 -6.57
N ARG A 86 -5.48 -9.45 -6.69
CA ARG A 86 -4.86 -10.39 -5.75
C ARG A 86 -3.79 -9.65 -4.96
N ILE A 87 -3.76 -9.83 -3.66
CA ILE A 87 -2.87 -9.14 -2.73
C ILE A 87 -2.06 -10.19 -1.99
N GLN A 88 -0.75 -10.12 -2.15
CA GLN A 88 0.20 -10.94 -1.42
C GLN A 88 0.57 -10.27 -0.09
N VAL A 89 0.73 -11.09 0.94
CA VAL A 89 1.24 -10.66 2.25
C VAL A 89 2.52 -11.44 2.51
N PRO A 90 3.68 -10.97 2.02
CA PRO A 90 4.94 -11.70 2.10
C PRO A 90 5.42 -11.91 3.54
N ASP A 91 4.90 -11.14 4.48
CA ASP A 91 5.20 -11.23 5.90
C ASP A 91 4.76 -12.58 6.49
N LEU A 92 3.62 -13.14 6.06
CA LEU A 92 3.13 -14.44 6.56
C LEU A 92 4.07 -15.62 6.22
N PRO A 93 4.44 -15.87 4.95
CA PRO A 93 5.32 -16.98 4.60
C PRO A 93 6.74 -16.81 5.14
N ARG A 94 7.20 -15.59 5.43
CA ARG A 94 8.50 -15.35 6.09
C ARG A 94 8.56 -15.86 7.53
N HIS A 95 7.39 -16.01 8.17
CA HIS A 95 7.24 -16.52 9.53
C HIS A 95 6.57 -17.90 9.56
N ASP A 96 6.51 -18.60 8.42
CA ASP A 96 5.84 -19.90 8.26
C ASP A 96 4.35 -19.90 8.67
N LEU A 97 3.69 -18.75 8.53
CA LEU A 97 2.28 -18.57 8.87
C LEU A 97 1.40 -18.68 7.62
N LYS A 98 0.21 -19.24 7.82
CA LYS A 98 -0.87 -19.27 6.81
C LYS A 98 -1.91 -18.20 7.09
N PHE A 99 -2.65 -17.82 6.06
CA PHE A 99 -3.79 -16.94 6.21
C PHE A 99 -4.90 -17.56 7.07
N LYS A 100 -5.57 -16.71 7.85
CA LYS A 100 -6.75 -17.05 8.64
C LYS A 100 -7.86 -16.07 8.31
N ASP A 101 -9.04 -16.59 7.99
CA ASP A 101 -10.18 -15.78 7.57
C ASP A 101 -10.67 -14.84 8.68
N GLU A 102 -10.60 -15.29 9.94
CA GLU A 102 -11.00 -14.49 11.11
C GLU A 102 -10.17 -13.20 11.33
N LEU A 103 -8.96 -13.14 10.77
CA LEU A 103 -8.08 -11.97 10.89
C LEU A 103 -8.32 -10.96 9.77
N LEU A 104 -9.03 -11.35 8.72
CA LEU A 104 -9.37 -10.50 7.59
C LEU A 104 -10.67 -9.75 7.87
N SER A 105 -10.60 -8.43 7.76
CA SER A 105 -11.74 -7.54 7.83
C SER A 105 -11.65 -6.51 6.71
N TRP A 106 -12.79 -5.99 6.28
CA TRP A 106 -12.81 -4.94 5.27
C TRP A 106 -14.04 -4.06 5.44
N LYS A 107 -13.94 -2.84 4.91
CA LYS A 107 -15.06 -1.90 4.80
C LYS A 107 -14.90 -1.06 3.55
N HIS A 108 -16.01 -0.56 3.03
CA HIS A 108 -16.01 0.40 1.93
C HIS A 108 -16.64 1.71 2.38
N GLN A 109 -15.93 2.81 2.20
CA GLN A 109 -16.40 4.15 2.55
C GLN A 109 -15.69 5.21 1.70
N HIS A 110 -16.38 6.28 1.31
CA HIS A 110 -15.82 7.39 0.52
C HIS A 110 -15.08 6.89 -0.74
N SER A 111 -15.73 6.02 -1.51
CA SER A 111 -15.17 5.38 -2.71
C SER A 111 -13.83 4.68 -2.50
N THR A 112 -13.60 4.20 -1.27
CA THR A 112 -12.35 3.55 -0.86
C THR A 112 -12.67 2.24 -0.14
N LEU A 113 -12.12 1.14 -0.66
CA LEU A 113 -12.13 -0.15 0.02
C LEU A 113 -10.91 -0.23 0.95
N ILE A 114 -11.16 -0.33 2.25
CA ILE A 114 -10.14 -0.50 3.29
C ILE A 114 -10.14 -1.97 3.69
N ILE A 115 -9.01 -2.64 3.46
CA ILE A 115 -8.81 -4.06 3.75
C ILE A 115 -7.79 -4.12 4.89
N SER A 116 -8.12 -4.82 5.96
CA SER A 116 -7.27 -4.96 7.14
C SER A 116 -7.12 -6.42 7.51
N TYR A 117 -5.88 -6.88 7.59
CA TYR A 117 -5.51 -8.18 8.10
C TYR A 117 -4.76 -8.00 9.42
N ARG A 118 -5.31 -8.50 10.53
CA ARG A 118 -4.68 -8.38 11.83
C ARG A 118 -3.38 -9.18 11.87
N LYS A 119 -2.30 -8.54 12.30
CA LYS A 119 -0.98 -9.17 12.41
C LYS A 119 -1.03 -10.28 13.47
N PRO A 120 -0.60 -11.50 13.14
CA PRO A 120 -0.43 -12.56 14.12
C PRO A 120 0.58 -12.16 15.21
N PRO A 121 0.43 -12.67 16.45
CA PRO A 121 1.32 -12.35 17.56
C PRO A 121 2.80 -12.61 17.28
N GLU A 122 3.12 -13.61 16.47
CA GLU A 122 4.48 -13.99 16.10
C GLU A 122 5.17 -12.87 15.31
N ILE A 123 4.46 -12.27 14.35
CA ILE A 123 4.97 -11.12 13.57
C ILE A 123 5.13 -9.91 14.48
N LEU A 124 4.15 -9.62 15.34
CA LEU A 124 4.20 -8.48 16.25
C LEU A 124 5.40 -8.56 17.21
N LYS A 125 5.70 -9.75 17.73
CA LYS A 125 6.89 -9.97 18.57
C LYS A 125 8.18 -9.69 17.80
N GLY A 126 8.29 -10.22 16.57
CA GLY A 126 9.45 -9.97 15.72
C GLY A 126 9.66 -8.49 15.39
N GLU A 127 8.59 -7.76 15.05
CA GLU A 127 8.65 -6.32 14.81
C GLU A 127 9.09 -5.54 16.06
N GLN A 128 8.60 -5.92 17.24
CA GLN A 128 8.99 -5.28 18.52
C GLN A 128 10.46 -5.54 18.87
N GLU A 129 10.97 -6.75 18.65
CA GLU A 129 12.37 -7.09 18.89
C GLU A 129 13.30 -6.31 17.96
N ALA A 130 12.96 -6.24 16.67
CA ALA A 130 13.71 -5.46 15.69
C ALA A 130 13.72 -3.96 16.05
N LEU A 131 12.60 -3.41 16.50
CA LEU A 131 12.52 -2.02 16.95
C LEU A 131 13.43 -1.77 18.16
N ARG A 132 13.39 -2.64 19.17
CA ARG A 132 14.25 -2.55 20.36
C ARG A 132 15.74 -2.62 20.01
N GLU A 133 16.10 -3.47 19.05
CA GLU A 133 17.49 -3.58 18.58
C GLU A 133 17.94 -2.31 17.83
N ALA A 134 17.08 -1.77 16.97
CA ALA A 134 17.33 -0.51 16.27
C ALA A 134 17.51 0.67 17.25
N GLU A 135 16.65 0.77 18.26
CA GLU A 135 16.74 1.78 19.33
C GLU A 135 18.06 1.65 20.11
N ARG A 136 18.42 0.43 20.53
CA ARG A 136 19.70 0.17 21.23
C ARG A 136 20.92 0.54 20.37
N SER A 137 20.84 0.33 19.07
CA SER A 137 21.93 0.61 18.14
C SER A 137 22.06 2.12 17.88
N ALA A 138 20.94 2.84 17.80
CA ALA A 138 20.91 4.29 17.64
C ALA A 138 21.44 5.03 18.87
N VAL A 139 21.20 4.52 20.09
CA VAL A 139 21.74 5.11 21.34
C VAL A 139 23.24 4.89 21.50
N LYS A 140 23.81 3.91 20.79
CA LYS A 140 25.26 3.62 20.80
C LYS A 140 26.06 4.39 19.75
N MET A 141 25.40 5.05 18.79
CA MET A 141 26.03 5.96 17.83
C MET A 141 26.05 7.38 18.36
#